data_AF-A0A820BLR9-F1
#
_entry.id   AF-A0A820BLR9-F1
#
_cell.length_a   1.000
_cell.length_b   1.000
_cell.length_c   1.000
_cell.angle_alpha   90.00
_cell.angle_beta   90.00
_cell.angle_gamma   90.00
#
_symmetry.space_group_name_H-M   'P 1'
#
loop_
_entity.id
_entity.type
_entity.pdbx_description
1 polymer ?
#
loop_
_entity_poly.entity_id
_entity_poly.type
_entity_poly.pdbx_seq_one_letter_code
_entity_poly.pdbx_strand_id
1 'polypeptide(L)' 'MISDPYSTPHIKIEKELLQGISDAATASGALIITSGYKEESIVELVGEVVFKSRIKNPNINFSAIAVGIWGYIQDCQQLE' A
#
# COMPACT_ATOMS: atom_id res chain seq x y z
N MET A 1 -4.56 29.91 -16.60
CA MET A 1 -3.74 29.21 -15.60
C MET A 1 -4.45 27.90 -15.30
N ILE A 2 -3.85 26.77 -15.69
CA ILE A 2 -4.40 25.45 -15.37
C ILE A 2 -4.06 25.22 -13.90
N SER A 3 -5.06 25.25 -13.03
CA SER A 3 -4.88 24.85 -11.63
C SER A 3 -4.46 23.40 -11.62
N ASP A 4 -3.27 23.14 -11.07
CA ASP A 4 -2.77 21.79 -10.86
C ASP A 4 -3.83 20.99 -10.08
N PRO A 5 -4.41 19.91 -10.64
CA PRO A 5 -5.41 19.09 -9.96
C PRO A 5 -4.87 18.45 -8.66
N TYR A 6 -3.56 18.52 -8.39
CA TYR A 6 -2.94 18.10 -7.13
C TYR A 6 -3.01 19.13 -5.98
N SER A 7 -3.76 20.23 -6.14
CA SER A 7 -3.84 21.33 -5.16
C SER A 7 -4.82 21.11 -4.00
N THR A 8 -5.49 19.97 -3.90
CA THR A 8 -6.32 19.63 -2.73
C THR A 8 -5.46 19.07 -1.58
N PRO A 9 -5.53 19.64 -0.36
CA PRO A 9 -4.66 19.28 0.76
C PRO A 9 -4.63 17.78 1.11
N HIS A 10 -5.74 17.09 0.94
CA HIS A 10 -5.87 15.66 1.26
C HIS A 10 -5.01 14.76 0.36
N ILE A 11 -4.93 15.06 -0.94
CA ILE A 11 -4.14 14.29 -1.92
C ILE A 11 -2.64 14.41 -1.62
N LYS A 12 -2.22 15.60 -1.18
CA LYS A 12 -0.82 15.85 -0.80
C LYS A 12 -0.42 15.04 0.43
N ILE A 13 -1.27 15.01 1.46
CA ILE A 13 -1.01 14.26 2.71
C ILE A 13 -0.94 12.76 2.46
N GLU A 14 -1.86 12.20 1.68
CA GLU A 14 -1.84 10.78 1.32
C GLU A 14 -0.54 10.41 0.60
N LYS A 15 -0.13 11.22 -0.37
CA LYS A 15 1.12 10.99 -1.10
C LYS A 15 2.36 11.04 -0.20
N GLU A 16 2.41 11.99 0.73
CA GLU A 16 3.53 12.13 1.68
C GLU A 16 3.57 10.96 2.68
N LEU A 17 2.42 10.54 3.20
CA LEU A 17 2.30 9.37 4.08
C LEU A 17 2.81 8.10 3.39
N LEU A 18 2.33 7.87 2.17
CA LEU A 18 2.67 6.71 1.36
C LEU A 18 4.16 6.67 0.99
N GLN A 19 4.75 7.83 0.66
CA GLN A 19 6.18 7.94 0.41
C GLN A 19 7.00 7.65 1.68
N GLY A 20 6.60 8.19 2.83
CA GLY A 20 7.28 7.96 4.10
C GLY A 20 7.27 6.48 4.52
N ILE A 21 6.16 5.78 4.31
CA ILE A 21 6.06 4.32 4.56
C ILE A 21 7.05 3.56 3.66
N SER A 22 7.09 3.89 2.37
CA SER A 22 8.01 3.25 1.41
C SER A 22 9.48 3.49 1.78
N ASP A 23 9.84 4.72 2.12
CA ASP A 23 11.20 5.10 2.50
C ASP A 23 11.65 4.40 3.79
N ALA A 24 10.77 4.35 4.79
CA ALA A 24 11.05 3.67 6.06
C ALA A 24 11.28 2.16 5.86
N ALA A 25 10.40 1.49 5.11
CA ALA A 25 10.52 0.07 4.83
C ALA A 25 11.77 -0.25 3.99
N THR A 26 12.09 0.59 3.00
CA THR A 26 13.30 0.43 2.17
C THR A 26 14.57 0.60 2.99
N ALA A 27 14.64 1.64 3.82
CA ALA A 27 15.85 1.97 4.56
C ALA A 27 16.16 0.99 5.69
N SER A 28 15.12 0.41 6.30
CA SER A 28 15.25 -0.46 7.47
C SER A 28 15.09 -1.95 7.17
N GLY A 29 14.53 -2.32 6.02
CA GLY A 29 14.06 -3.69 5.76
C GLY A 29 12.85 -4.09 6.60
N ALA A 30 12.10 -3.11 7.14
CA ALA A 30 10.93 -3.38 7.98
C ALA A 30 9.80 -4.10 7.22
N LEU A 31 8.99 -4.83 7.99
CA LEU A 31 7.76 -5.45 7.51
C LEU A 31 6.61 -4.44 7.56
N ILE A 32 5.82 -4.40 6.50
CA ILE A 32 4.56 -3.64 6.47
C ILE A 32 3.43 -4.63 6.78
N ILE A 33 2.71 -4.43 7.88
CA ILE A 33 1.61 -5.32 8.30
C ILE A 33 0.29 -4.57 8.16
N THR A 34 -0.68 -5.15 7.42
CA THR A 34 -2.01 -4.56 7.21
C THR A 34 -3.13 -5.61 7.35
N SER A 35 -4.38 -5.17 7.44
CA SER A 35 -5.58 -6.01 7.61
C SER A 35 -5.97 -6.81 6.36
N GLY A 36 -5.30 -6.65 5.21
CA GLY A 36 -5.57 -7.44 3.99
C GLY A 36 -6.94 -7.25 3.35
N TYR A 37 -7.82 -6.42 3.91
CA TYR A 37 -9.15 -6.14 3.39
C TYR A 37 -9.14 -4.96 2.43
N LYS A 38 -9.44 -5.20 1.16
CA LYS A 38 -9.46 -4.15 0.14
C LYS A 38 -10.50 -3.05 0.42
N GLU A 39 -11.59 -3.38 1.12
CA GLU A 39 -12.62 -2.39 1.48
C GLU A 39 -12.11 -1.31 2.44
N GLU A 40 -10.98 -1.54 3.12
CA GLU A 40 -10.29 -0.51 3.87
C GLU A 40 -9.41 0.31 2.92
N SER A 41 -9.77 1.58 2.70
CA SER A 41 -9.08 2.49 1.77
C SER A 41 -7.57 2.58 1.99
N ILE A 42 -7.11 2.46 3.24
CA ILE A 42 -5.68 2.49 3.57
C ILE A 42 -4.93 1.24 3.07
N VAL A 43 -5.58 0.07 3.04
CA VAL A 43 -4.98 -1.19 2.57
C VAL A 43 -4.74 -1.14 1.07
N GLU A 44 -5.69 -0.60 0.32
CA GLU A 44 -5.54 -0.38 -1.13
C GLU A 44 -4.38 0.58 -1.42
N LEU A 45 -4.32 1.71 -0.70
CA LEU A 45 -3.24 2.69 -0.86
C LEU A 45 -1.85 2.10 -0.53
N VAL A 46 -1.73 1.34 0.56
CA VAL A 46 -0.48 0.65 0.92
C VAL A 46 -0.10 -0.39 -0.15
N GLY A 47 -1.09 -1.14 -0.66
CA GLY A 47 -0.88 -2.10 -1.74
C GLY A 47 -0.33 -1.43 -3.01
N GLU A 48 -0.89 -0.28 -3.40
CA GLU A 48 -0.37 0.50 -4.53
C GLU A 48 1.07 0.97 -4.34
N VAL A 49 1.43 1.39 -3.12
CA VAL A 49 2.80 1.84 -2.81
C VAL A 49 3.79 0.70 -2.96
N VAL A 50 3.48 -0.45 -2.37
CA VAL A 50 4.33 -1.65 -2.46
C VAL A 50 4.49 -2.05 -3.92
N PHE A 51 3.40 -2.05 -4.68
CA PHE A 51 3.41 -2.37 -6.11
C PHE A 51 4.28 -1.39 -6.93
N LYS A 52 4.05 -0.07 -6.78
CA LYS A 52 4.82 0.97 -7.48
C LYS A 52 6.30 0.96 -7.10
N SER A 53 6.60 0.69 -5.84
CA SER A 53 7.98 0.61 -5.34
C SER A 53 8.71 -0.60 -5.94
N ARG A 54 8.04 -1.75 -6.05
CA ARG A 54 8.57 -2.96 -6.70
C ARG A 54 8.84 -2.76 -8.19
N ILE A 55 7.96 -2.05 -8.92
CA ILE A 55 8.18 -1.72 -10.33
C ILE A 55 9.41 -0.81 -10.49
N LYS A 56 9.57 0.20 -9.63
CA LYS A 56 10.69 1.14 -9.70
C LYS A 56 12.02 0.52 -9.30
N ASN A 57 12.00 -0.39 -8.32
CA ASN A 57 13.19 -1.05 -7.78
C ASN A 57 12.91 -2.54 -7.56
N PRO A 58 13.09 -3.40 -8.59
CA PRO A 58 12.85 -4.83 -8.49
C PRO A 58 13.80 -5.55 -7.51
N ASN A 59 14.91 -4.91 -7.15
CA ASN A 59 15.91 -5.45 -6.22
C ASN A 59 15.60 -5.14 -4.74
N ILE A 60 14.62 -4.27 -4.45
CA ILE A 60 14.21 -3.99 -3.06
C ILE A 60 13.15 -5.03 -2.69
N ASN A 61 13.46 -5.82 -1.66
CA ASN A 61 12.57 -6.87 -1.18
C ASN A 61 11.59 -6.28 -0.15
N PHE A 62 10.51 -5.67 -0.64
CA PHE A 62 9.41 -5.23 0.22
C PHE A 62 8.64 -6.44 0.73
N SER A 63 8.67 -6.64 2.04
CA SER A 63 7.89 -7.69 2.71
C SER A 63 6.63 -7.07 3.30
N ALA A 64 5.51 -7.26 2.60
CA ALA A 64 4.19 -6.87 3.07
C ALA A 64 3.44 -8.13 3.54
N ILE A 65 2.88 -8.07 4.75
CA ILE A 65 2.08 -9.14 5.34
C ILE A 65 0.65 -8.62 5.51
N ALA A 66 -0.28 -9.32 4.88
CA ALA A 66 -1.71 -9.09 5.05
C ALA A 66 -2.28 -10.09 6.05
N VAL A 67 -3.00 -9.61 7.05
CA VAL A 67 -3.68 -10.43 8.06
C VAL A 67 -5.19 -10.34 7.84
N GLY A 68 -5.75 -11.34 7.17
CA GLY A 68 -7.19 -11.46 6.94
C GLY A 68 -7.83 -12.58 7.77
N ILE A 69 -9.08 -12.38 8.14
CA ILE A 69 -9.99 -13.39 8.70
C ILE A 69 -10.60 -14.17 7.54
N TRP A 70 -10.39 -15.50 7.54
CA TRP A 70 -10.83 -16.41 6.49
C TRP A 70 -12.32 -16.26 6.13
N GLY A 71 -13.19 -16.14 7.13
CA GLY A 71 -14.64 -16.00 6.92
C GLY A 71 -15.08 -14.74 6.19
N TYR A 72 -14.19 -13.77 5.98
CA TYR A 72 -14.44 -12.53 5.24
C TYR A 72 -13.73 -12.49 3.87
N ILE A 73 -13.01 -13.54 3.51
CA ILE A 73 -12.40 -13.66 2.18
C ILE A 73 -13.50 -14.03 1.18
N GLN A 74 -13.78 -13.11 0.25
CA GLN A 74 -14.66 -13.39 -0.88
C GLN A 74 -14.02 -14.50 -1.74
N ASP A 75 -14.86 -15.38 -2.29
CA ASP A 75 -14.42 -16.48 -3.16
C ASP A 75 -13.38 -17.43 -2.52
N CYS A 76 -13.38 -17.58 -1.19
CA CYS A 76 -12.44 -18.45 -0.48
C CYS A 76 -12.47 -19.92 -0.94
N GLN A 77 -13.59 -20.37 -1.54
CA GLN A 77 -13.73 -21.70 -2.16
C GLN A 77 -12.81 -21.92 -3.38
N GLN A 78 -12.30 -20.85 -4.01
CA GLN A 78 -11.37 -20.94 -5.14
C GLN A 78 -9.91 -21.17 -4.69
N LEU A 79 -9.65 -21.15 -3.38
CA LEU A 79 -8.32 -21.30 -2.79
C LEU A 79 -8.05 -22.71 -2.22
N GLU A 80 -9.06 -23.58 -2.25
CA GLU A 80 -8.97 -25.01 -1.87
C GLU A 80 -8.47 -25.88 -3.02
#